data_AF-A0A4Q6DY20-F1
#
_entry.id   AF-A0A4Q6DY20-F1
#
_cell.length_a   1.000
_cell.length_b   1.000
_cell.length_c   1.000
_cell.angle_alpha   90.00
_cell.angle_beta   90.00
_cell.angle_gamma   90.00
#
_symmetry.space_group_name_H-M   'P 1'
#
loop_
_entity.id
_entity.type
_entity.pdbx_description
1 polymer ?
#
loop_
_entity_poly.entity_id
_entity_poly.type
_entity_poly.pdbx_seq_one_letter_code
_entity_poly.pdbx_strand_id
1 'polypeptide(L)'
;MFKKVYLMLIVGAAFACQAAPSAPKKVDGSNDLQPDAQQGIVAKKVAELITNYNYKKVELNDSLSGEAYTRYIKSLDENHNYLLASDIEEFEKFKTVLDDDMKTGNHTNVFYIFNV
;
A
#
# COMPACT_ATOMS: atom_id res chain seq x y z
N MET A 1 38.46 -12.63 14.37
CA MET A 1 37.01 -12.54 14.67
C MET A 1 36.33 -11.33 14.02
N PHE A 2 37.03 -10.21 13.79
CA PHE A 2 36.49 -9.00 13.16
C PHE A 2 36.05 -9.11 11.68
N LYS A 3 36.67 -9.99 10.86
CA LYS A 3 36.24 -10.22 9.46
C LYS A 3 34.80 -10.76 9.34
N LYS A 4 34.35 -11.58 10.29
CA LYS A 4 32.98 -12.14 10.31
C LYS A 4 31.95 -11.09 10.71
N VAL A 5 32.33 -10.16 11.61
CA VAL A 5 31.49 -9.01 12.00
C VAL A 5 31.33 -8.03 10.84
N TYR A 6 32.41 -7.74 10.12
CA TYR A 6 32.38 -6.88 8.93
C TYR A 6 31.51 -7.46 7.81
N LEU A 7 31.58 -8.79 7.61
CA LEU A 7 30.77 -9.49 6.62
C LEU A 7 29.27 -9.53 7.00
N MET A 8 28.93 -9.67 8.29
CA MET A 8 27.55 -9.52 8.78
C MET A 8 27.02 -8.08 8.64
N LEU A 9 27.86 -7.07 8.83
CA LEU A 9 27.47 -5.66 8.70
C LEU A 9 27.11 -5.28 7.25
N ILE A 10 27.85 -5.83 6.27
CA ILE A 10 27.57 -5.60 4.84
C ILE A 10 26.29 -6.31 4.39
N VAL A 11 26.04 -7.53 4.87
CA VAL A 11 24.79 -8.26 4.58
C VAL A 11 23.58 -7.57 5.22
N GLY A 12 23.72 -7.04 6.44
CA GLY A 12 22.66 -6.28 7.11
C GLY A 12 22.28 -4.98 6.38
N ALA A 13 23.26 -4.28 5.80
CA ALA A 13 23.01 -3.05 5.05
C ALA A 13 22.28 -3.30 3.71
N ALA A 14 22.50 -4.45 3.06
CA ALA A 14 21.81 -4.79 1.81
C ALA A 14 20.30 -5.06 2.00
N PHE A 15 19.88 -5.56 3.17
CA PHE A 15 18.47 -5.75 3.50
C PHE A 15 17.74 -4.45 3.89
N ALA A 16 18.47 -3.39 4.26
CA ALA A 16 17.87 -2.12 4.67
C ALA A 16 17.36 -1.26 3.49
N CYS A 17 17.73 -1.58 2.24
CA CYS A 17 17.37 -0.76 1.07
C CYS A 17 15.98 -1.02 0.49
N GLN A 18 15.16 -1.94 1.04
CA GLN A 18 13.82 -2.22 0.51
C GLN A 18 12.70 -1.37 1.13
N ALA A 19 12.99 -0.55 2.15
CA ALA A 19 11.99 0.26 2.84
C ALA A 19 11.96 1.72 2.36
N ALA A 20 12.23 1.98 1.08
CA ALA A 20 12.03 3.31 0.52
C ALA A 20 10.52 3.58 0.40
N PRO A 21 10.00 4.70 0.92
CA PRO A 21 8.59 5.04 0.79
C PRO A 21 8.21 5.15 -0.69
N SER A 22 7.04 4.59 -1.05
CA SER A 22 6.53 4.61 -2.42
C SER A 22 6.39 6.06 -2.90
N ALA A 23 7.13 6.42 -3.95
CA ALA A 23 7.04 7.73 -4.57
C ALA A 23 5.79 7.80 -5.48
N PRO A 24 5.09 8.95 -5.54
CA PRO A 24 3.97 9.15 -6.46
C PRO A 24 4.36 8.84 -7.91
N LYS A 25 3.62 7.93 -8.54
CA LYS A 25 3.73 7.63 -9.97
C LYS A 25 2.73 8.52 -10.72
N LYS A 26 3.23 9.29 -11.69
CA LYS A 26 2.40 10.11 -12.57
C LYS A 26 1.69 9.23 -13.60
N VAL A 27 0.47 9.62 -13.95
CA VAL A 27 -0.36 8.93 -14.93
C VAL A 27 -0.71 9.88 -16.07
N ASP A 28 -0.35 9.49 -17.29
CA ASP A 28 -0.60 10.31 -18.47
C ASP A 28 -2.10 10.51 -18.69
N GLY A 29 -2.50 11.77 -18.89
CA GLY A 29 -3.92 12.15 -19.07
C GLY A 29 -4.72 12.29 -17.77
N SER A 30 -4.12 12.01 -16.62
CA SER A 30 -4.72 12.25 -15.30
C SER A 30 -4.43 13.66 -14.78
N ASN A 31 -5.22 14.09 -13.80
CA ASN A 31 -4.91 15.28 -13.00
C ASN A 31 -3.90 14.99 -11.87
N ASP A 32 -3.40 13.75 -11.78
CA ASP A 32 -2.43 13.29 -10.79
C ASP A 32 -2.84 13.68 -9.36
N LEU A 33 -4.07 13.31 -8.94
CA LEU A 33 -4.56 13.63 -7.61
C LEU A 33 -3.57 13.14 -6.55
N GLN A 34 -3.33 13.99 -5.55
CA GLN A 34 -2.43 13.70 -4.45
C GLN A 34 -3.21 13.68 -3.14
N PRO A 35 -2.84 12.79 -2.21
CA PRO A 35 -3.39 12.83 -0.87
C PRO A 35 -2.95 14.11 -0.15
N ASP A 36 -3.81 14.65 0.69
CA ASP A 36 -3.41 15.69 1.63
C ASP A 36 -2.72 15.10 2.87
N ALA A 37 -2.03 15.95 3.63
CA ALA A 37 -1.30 15.52 4.83
C ALA A 37 -2.23 14.95 5.93
N GLN A 38 -3.48 15.41 5.99
CA GLN A 38 -4.45 14.97 6.98
C GLN A 38 -4.92 13.54 6.70
N GLN A 39 -5.08 13.16 5.44
CA GLN A 39 -5.49 11.80 5.05
C GLN A 39 -4.52 10.72 5.54
N GLY A 40 -3.21 10.99 5.55
CA GLY A 40 -2.22 10.06 6.13
C GLY A 40 -2.39 9.87 7.64
N ILE A 41 -2.69 10.94 8.38
CA ILE A 41 -2.95 10.89 9.83
C ILE A 41 -4.25 10.12 10.10
N VAL A 42 -5.29 10.37 9.31
CA VAL A 42 -6.59 9.70 9.43
C VAL A 42 -6.45 8.21 9.15
N ALA A 43 -5.70 7.81 8.11
CA ALA A 43 -5.49 6.40 7.77
C ALA A 43 -4.85 5.63 8.93
N LYS A 44 -3.77 6.17 9.52
CA LYS A 44 -3.15 5.60 10.72
C LYS A 44 -4.16 5.43 11.85
N LYS A 45 -4.98 6.47 12.08
CA LYS A 45 -5.95 6.41 13.15
C LYS A 45 -7.05 5.37 12.91
N VAL A 46 -7.50 5.24 11.68
CA VAL A 46 -8.47 4.22 11.28
C VAL A 46 -7.86 2.82 11.46
N ALA A 47 -6.62 2.60 11.05
CA ALA A 47 -5.90 1.34 11.25
C ALA A 47 -5.80 0.96 12.73
N GLU A 48 -5.45 1.92 13.61
CA GLU A 48 -5.45 1.72 15.06
C GLU A 48 -6.82 1.36 15.62
N LEU A 49 -7.87 2.05 15.15
CA LEU A 49 -9.25 1.84 15.61
C LEU A 49 -9.74 0.44 15.23
N ILE A 50 -9.53 0.04 13.98
CA ILE A 50 -9.91 -1.29 13.49
C ILE A 50 -9.16 -2.39 14.26
N THR A 51 -7.85 -2.22 14.45
CA THR A 51 -7.02 -3.26 15.08
C THR A 51 -7.36 -3.43 16.57
N ASN A 52 -7.52 -2.33 17.30
CA ASN A 52 -7.61 -2.39 18.77
C ASN A 52 -9.06 -2.41 19.28
N TYR A 53 -9.95 -1.68 18.63
CA TYR A 53 -11.28 -1.36 19.19
C TYR A 53 -12.43 -2.07 18.47
N ASN A 54 -12.20 -2.72 17.34
CA ASN A 54 -13.26 -3.48 16.67
C ASN A 54 -13.73 -4.66 17.54
N TYR A 55 -15.04 -4.93 17.51
CA TYR A 55 -15.65 -6.05 18.21
C TYR A 55 -15.13 -7.38 17.67
N LYS A 56 -15.11 -7.52 16.33
CA LYS A 56 -14.47 -8.65 15.68
C LYS A 56 -12.96 -8.41 15.71
N LYS A 57 -12.23 -9.24 16.45
CA LYS A 57 -10.77 -9.21 16.47
C LYS A 57 -10.25 -9.77 15.15
N VAL A 58 -9.84 -8.87 14.27
CA VAL A 58 -9.22 -9.19 12.98
C VAL A 58 -7.94 -8.40 12.91
N GLU A 59 -6.85 -9.06 12.51
CA GLU A 59 -5.60 -8.40 12.25
C GLU A 59 -5.64 -7.68 10.90
N LEU A 60 -5.09 -6.47 10.85
CA LEU A 60 -4.87 -5.75 9.60
C LEU A 60 -3.60 -6.32 8.95
N ASN A 61 -3.76 -7.36 8.13
CA ASN A 61 -2.69 -8.13 7.48
C ASN A 61 -3.00 -8.38 6.00
N ASP A 62 -2.10 -9.05 5.28
CA ASP A 62 -2.17 -9.36 3.84
C ASP A 62 -3.49 -10.00 3.40
N SER A 63 -4.10 -10.82 4.26
CA SER A 63 -5.39 -11.46 3.96
C SER A 63 -6.52 -10.44 3.90
N LEU A 64 -6.60 -9.56 4.91
CA LEU A 64 -7.57 -8.46 4.91
C LEU A 64 -7.24 -7.41 3.84
N SER A 65 -5.96 -7.20 3.56
CA SER A 65 -5.44 -6.37 2.45
C SER A 65 -5.99 -6.84 1.11
N GLY A 66 -5.95 -8.16 0.85
CA GLY A 66 -6.46 -8.75 -0.39
C GLY A 66 -7.96 -8.58 -0.58
N GLU A 67 -8.74 -8.71 0.51
CA GLU A 67 -10.17 -8.43 0.51
C GLU A 67 -10.47 -6.94 0.27
N ALA A 68 -9.70 -6.04 0.91
CA ALA A 68 -9.83 -4.61 0.73
C ALA A 68 -9.48 -4.18 -0.71
N TYR A 69 -8.39 -4.70 -1.27
CA TYR A 69 -7.98 -4.49 -2.66
C TYR A 69 -9.09 -4.92 -3.63
N THR A 70 -9.60 -6.14 -3.47
CA THR A 70 -10.64 -6.68 -4.36
C THR A 70 -11.90 -5.80 -4.32
N ARG A 71 -12.30 -5.36 -3.12
CA ARG A 71 -13.44 -4.45 -2.95
C ARG A 71 -13.16 -3.06 -3.52
N TYR A 72 -11.94 -2.57 -3.41
CA TYR A 72 -11.55 -1.26 -3.92
C TYR A 72 -11.61 -1.22 -5.44
N ILE A 73 -10.96 -2.16 -6.13
CA ILE A 73 -11.04 -2.28 -7.60
C ILE A 73 -12.49 -2.41 -8.05
N LYS A 74 -13.27 -3.27 -7.39
CA LYS A 74 -14.69 -3.41 -7.67
C LYS A 74 -15.46 -2.10 -7.50
N SER A 75 -15.12 -1.28 -6.48
CA SER A 75 -15.79 0.01 -6.26
C SER A 75 -15.44 1.06 -7.31
N LEU A 76 -14.27 0.96 -7.94
CA LEU A 76 -13.85 1.85 -9.02
C LEU A 76 -14.52 1.49 -10.35
N ASP A 77 -14.61 0.20 -10.66
CA ASP A 77 -15.10 -0.26 -11.95
C ASP A 77 -15.92 -1.56 -11.85
N GLU A 78 -17.07 -1.52 -11.16
CA GLU A 78 -17.91 -2.71 -10.95
C GLU A 78 -18.39 -3.36 -12.27
N ASN A 79 -18.57 -2.55 -13.32
CA ASN A 79 -19.04 -3.01 -14.63
C ASN A 79 -17.89 -3.36 -15.60
N HIS A 80 -16.63 -3.22 -15.17
CA HIS A 80 -15.42 -3.48 -15.96
C HIS A 80 -15.37 -2.74 -17.31
N ASN A 81 -15.68 -1.43 -17.30
CA ASN A 81 -15.73 -0.59 -18.49
C ASN A 81 -14.54 0.37 -18.64
N TYR A 82 -13.74 0.57 -17.60
CA TYR A 82 -12.70 1.60 -17.55
C TYR A 82 -11.30 1.01 -17.50
N LEU A 83 -11.07 0.05 -16.60
CA LEU A 83 -9.73 -0.51 -16.36
C LEU A 83 -9.41 -1.61 -17.38
N LEU A 84 -8.20 -1.57 -17.93
CA LEU A 84 -7.69 -2.63 -18.80
C LEU A 84 -7.20 -3.81 -17.97
N ALA A 85 -7.15 -4.99 -18.59
CA ALA A 85 -6.58 -6.18 -17.96
C ALA A 85 -5.10 -5.97 -17.54
N SER A 86 -4.35 -5.18 -18.32
CA SER A 86 -2.97 -4.80 -18.00
C SER A 86 -2.87 -3.91 -16.76
N ASP A 87 -3.86 -3.05 -16.53
CA ASP A 87 -3.88 -2.18 -15.36
C ASP A 87 -4.10 -3.01 -14.11
N ILE A 88 -5.06 -3.95 -14.16
CA ILE A 88 -5.31 -4.90 -13.09
C ILE A 88 -4.07 -5.75 -12.78
N GLU A 89 -3.39 -6.26 -13.81
CA GLU A 89 -2.14 -7.00 -13.63
C GLU A 89 -1.05 -6.15 -12.96
N GLU A 90 -0.92 -4.88 -13.32
CA GLU A 90 0.00 -3.96 -12.64
C GLU A 90 -0.38 -3.73 -11.17
N PHE A 91 -1.68 -3.72 -10.86
CA PHE A 91 -2.17 -3.45 -9.50
C PHE A 91 -2.07 -4.63 -8.54
N GLU A 92 -1.95 -5.88 -9.02
CA GLU A 92 -1.88 -7.06 -8.16
C GLU A 92 -0.76 -7.00 -7.11
N LYS A 93 0.34 -6.27 -7.40
CA LYS A 93 1.43 -6.05 -6.44
C LYS A 93 0.99 -5.31 -5.17
N PHE A 94 -0.09 -4.54 -5.22
CA PHE A 94 -0.60 -3.78 -4.08
C PHE A 94 -1.53 -4.59 -3.18
N LYS A 95 -2.00 -5.75 -3.66
CA LYS A 95 -3.00 -6.59 -2.97
C LYS A 95 -2.61 -6.99 -1.54
N THR A 96 -1.32 -7.09 -1.26
CA THR A 96 -0.78 -7.44 0.07
C THR A 96 -0.02 -6.28 0.72
N VAL A 97 -0.18 -5.04 0.22
CA VAL A 97 0.58 -3.87 0.67
C VAL A 97 -0.34 -2.80 1.26
N LEU A 98 -1.64 -2.80 0.92
CA LEU A 98 -2.58 -1.77 1.35
C LEU A 98 -2.76 -1.70 2.88
N ASP A 99 -2.59 -2.82 3.58
CA ASP A 99 -2.65 -2.86 5.04
C ASP A 99 -1.45 -2.16 5.69
N ASP A 100 -0.25 -2.32 5.13
CA ASP A 100 0.94 -1.59 5.55
C ASP A 100 0.87 -0.11 5.19
N ASP A 101 0.32 0.21 4.01
CA ASP A 101 0.02 1.58 3.61
C ASP A 101 -0.91 2.27 4.61
N MET A 102 -1.98 1.59 5.03
CA MET A 102 -2.89 2.11 6.05
C MET A 102 -2.21 2.32 7.41
N LYS A 103 -1.36 1.37 7.85
CA LYS A 103 -0.59 1.49 9.11
C LYS A 103 0.44 2.62 9.06
N THR A 104 1.04 2.85 7.89
CA THR A 104 2.08 3.88 7.68
C THR A 104 1.52 5.22 7.22
N GLY A 105 0.22 5.29 6.93
CA GLY A 105 -0.45 6.47 6.38
C GLY A 105 0.01 6.82 4.96
N ASN A 106 0.55 5.84 4.23
CA ASN A 106 0.95 5.99 2.84
C ASN A 106 -0.27 5.82 1.95
N HIS A 107 -0.53 6.79 1.09
CA HIS A 107 -1.67 6.76 0.16
C HIS A 107 -1.21 6.68 -1.31
N THR A 108 0.09 6.61 -1.56
CA THR A 108 0.66 6.63 -2.91
C THR A 108 0.07 5.54 -3.81
N ASN A 109 -0.06 4.31 -3.29
CA ASN A 109 -0.49 3.17 -4.10
C ASN A 109 -1.97 3.27 -4.49
N VAL A 110 -2.86 3.63 -3.55
CA VAL A 110 -4.31 3.77 -3.83
C VAL A 110 -4.60 4.97 -4.73
N PHE A 111 -3.88 6.09 -4.57
CA PHE A 111 -4.03 7.24 -5.49
C PHE A 111 -3.47 6.93 -6.87
N TYR A 112 -2.38 6.15 -6.97
CA TYR A 112 -1.90 5.70 -8.27
C TYR A 112 -2.98 4.88 -9.00
N ILE A 113 -3.59 3.90 -8.33
CA ILE A 113 -4.70 3.10 -8.91
C ILE A 113 -5.85 4.02 -9.36
N PHE A 114 -6.25 4.99 -8.51
CA PHE A 114 -7.36 5.91 -8.82
C PHE A 114 -7.08 6.84 -10.01
N ASN A 115 -5.81 7.22 -10.21
CA ASN A 115 -5.42 8.16 -11.25
C ASN A 115 -5.31 7.51 -12.64
N VAL A 116 -5.22 6.17 -12.72
CA VAL A 116 -5.31 5.37 -13.96
C VAL A 116 -6.75 5.28 -14.41
#